data_AF-A0AAX0I6D6-F1
#
_entry.id   AF-A0AAX0I6D6-F1
#
_cell.length_a   1.000
_cell.length_b   1.000
_cell.length_c   1.000
_cell.angle_alpha   90.00
_cell.angle_beta   90.00
_cell.angle_gamma   90.00
#
_symmetry.space_group_name_H-M   'P 1'
#
loop_
_entity.id
_entity.type
_entity.pdbx_description
1 polymer ?
#
loop_
_entity_poly.entity_id
_entity_poly.type
_entity_poly.pdbx_seq_one_letter_code
_entity_poly.pdbx_strand_id
1 'polypeptide(L)'
;MCARESVEFDGAWCASYEKVTSSCPPEGALVKGIREVAFKKVYQITENSDLAGYVSDDMGLIAQACHDKVEIDFIDNLWKTYMRGEFPT
;
A
#
# COMPACT_ATOMS: atom_id res chain seq x y z
N MET A 1 6.75 -5.20 18.85
CA MET A 1 6.75 -5.36 17.38
C MET A 1 5.58 -4.56 16.86
N CYS A 2 5.81 -3.71 15.85
CA CYS A 2 4.72 -3.02 15.18
C CYS A 2 3.86 -4.08 14.47
N ALA A 3 2.53 -3.99 14.52
CA ALA A 3 1.66 -5.00 13.91
C ALA A 3 1.84 -5.08 12.38
N ARG A 4 2.28 -3.98 11.74
CA ARG A 4 2.76 -3.91 10.35
C ARG A 4 3.90 -4.88 10.02
N GLU A 5 4.72 -5.21 11.02
CA GLU A 5 5.89 -6.10 10.89
C GLU A 5 5.55 -7.55 11.30
N SER A 6 4.28 -7.85 11.55
CA SER A 6 3.84 -9.21 11.84
C SER A 6 3.94 -10.09 10.59
N VAL A 7 4.18 -11.38 10.80
CA VAL A 7 4.25 -12.38 9.71
C VAL A 7 2.89 -12.49 9.03
N GLU A 8 1.82 -12.34 9.79
CA GLU A 8 0.44 -12.36 9.31
C GLU A 8 0.16 -11.21 8.35
N PHE A 9 0.58 -9.99 8.71
CA PHE A 9 0.43 -8.82 7.85
C PHE A 9 1.28 -8.97 6.58
N ASP A 10 2.56 -9.30 6.72
CA ASP A 10 3.48 -9.44 5.59
C ASP A 10 2.99 -10.49 4.58
N GLY A 11 2.53 -11.64 5.08
CA GLY A 11 1.95 -12.69 4.25
C GLY A 11 0.69 -12.23 3.50
N ALA A 12 -0.21 -11.52 4.17
CA ALA A 12 -1.43 -10.99 3.54
C ALA A 12 -1.12 -9.91 2.50
N TRP A 13 -0.13 -9.05 2.78
CA TRP A 13 0.34 -8.02 1.85
C TRP A 13 0.98 -8.65 0.60
N CYS A 14 1.91 -9.59 0.78
CA CYS A 14 2.59 -10.28 -0.32
C CYS A 14 1.58 -11.04 -1.20
N ALA A 15 0.67 -11.80 -0.61
CA ALA A 15 -0.35 -12.53 -1.36
C ALA A 15 -1.27 -11.58 -2.16
N SER A 16 -1.61 -10.42 -1.59
CA SER A 16 -2.41 -9.40 -2.28
C SER A 16 -1.65 -8.77 -3.44
N TYR A 17 -0.37 -8.44 -3.22
CA TYR A 17 0.51 -7.88 -4.24
C TYR A 17 0.70 -8.84 -5.41
N GLU A 18 0.97 -10.11 -5.14
CA GLU A 18 1.08 -11.16 -6.18
C GLU A 18 -0.22 -11.28 -6.97
N LYS A 19 -1.37 -11.32 -6.29
CA LYS A 19 -2.68 -11.41 -6.96
C LYS A 19 -2.93 -10.21 -7.87
N VAL A 20 -2.63 -9.00 -7.43
CA VAL A 20 -2.78 -7.76 -8.23
C VAL A 20 -1.82 -7.75 -9.43
N THR A 21 -0.57 -8.17 -9.24
CA THR A 21 0.48 -8.08 -10.28
C THR A 21 0.53 -9.26 -11.25
N SER A 22 -0.09 -10.40 -10.90
CA SER A 22 -0.06 -11.64 -11.70
C SER A 22 -0.67 -11.53 -13.11
N SER A 23 -1.42 -10.47 -13.41
CA SER A 23 -2.23 -10.36 -14.63
C SER A 23 -2.00 -9.12 -15.49
N CYS A 24 -1.04 -8.22 -15.15
CA CYS A 24 -0.92 -6.90 -15.80
C CYS A 24 0.52 -6.50 -16.22
N PRO A 25 0.67 -5.51 -17.13
CA PRO A 25 1.97 -4.93 -17.54
C PRO A 25 2.65 -4.17 -16.39
N PRO A 26 3.89 -3.67 -16.55
CA PRO A 26 4.59 -2.91 -15.51
C PRO A 26 3.77 -1.73 -14.97
N GLU A 27 4.01 -1.40 -13.70
CA GLU A 27 3.35 -0.32 -12.95
C GLU A 27 3.14 0.94 -13.80
N GLY A 28 1.87 1.36 -13.94
CA GLY A 28 1.49 2.52 -14.74
C GLY A 28 1.97 3.85 -14.11
N ALA A 29 2.16 4.88 -14.94
CA ALA A 29 2.62 6.19 -14.50
C ALA A 29 1.74 6.82 -13.39
N LEU A 30 0.44 6.50 -13.38
CA LEU A 30 -0.50 6.95 -12.36
C LEU A 30 -0.17 6.38 -10.97
N VAL A 31 0.08 5.07 -10.88
CA VAL A 31 0.39 4.40 -9.60
C VAL A 31 1.74 4.90 -9.08
N LYS A 32 2.74 5.03 -9.96
CA LYS A 32 4.03 5.61 -9.62
C LYS A 32 3.92 7.03 -9.03
N GLY A 33 3.06 7.87 -9.63
CA GLY A 33 2.80 9.22 -9.13
C GLY A 33 2.15 9.23 -7.74
N ILE A 34 1.23 8.32 -7.48
CA ILE A 34 0.59 8.16 -6.17
C ILE A 34 1.62 7.76 -5.10
N ARG A 35 2.46 6.77 -5.40
CA ARG A 35 3.55 6.31 -4.51
C ARG A 35 4.50 7.45 -4.16
N GLU A 36 4.94 8.21 -5.16
CA GLU A 36 5.86 9.34 -4.95
C GLU A 36 5.25 10.43 -4.06
N VAL A 37 3.98 10.78 -4.28
CA VAL A 37 3.27 11.76 -3.44
C VAL A 37 3.10 11.25 -2.00
N ALA A 38 2.71 9.98 -1.84
CA ALA A 38 2.53 9.36 -0.53
C ALA A 38 3.85 9.36 0.26
N PHE A 39 4.94 8.88 -0.36
CA PHE A 39 6.26 8.87 0.25
C PHE A 39 6.68 10.27 0.70
N LYS A 40 6.66 11.25 -0.21
CA LYS A 40 7.12 12.62 0.07
C LYS A 40 6.33 13.28 1.18
N LYS A 41 4.99 13.14 1.18
CA LYS A 41 4.14 13.73 2.21
C LYS A 41 4.41 13.15 3.59
N VAL A 42 4.54 11.83 3.69
CA VAL A 42 4.84 11.18 4.97
C VAL A 42 6.23 11.57 5.45
N TYR A 43 7.24 11.46 4.57
CA TYR A 43 8.61 11.79 4.92
C TYR A 43 8.78 13.25 5.36
N GLN A 44 8.09 14.19 4.73
CA GLN A 44 8.14 15.61 5.11
C GLN A 44 7.64 15.86 6.54
N ILE A 45 6.74 15.03 7.06
CA ILE A 45 6.14 15.19 8.40
C ILE A 45 6.91 14.38 9.44
N THR A 46 7.36 13.18 9.09
CA THR A 46 7.89 12.21 10.05
C THR A 46 9.41 12.08 10.01
N GLU A 47 10.04 12.54 8.93
CA GLU A 47 11.46 12.32 8.61
C GLU A 47 11.89 10.85 8.67
N ASN A 48 10.92 9.93 8.58
CA ASN A 48 11.14 8.50 8.68
C ASN A 48 10.91 7.85 7.31
N SER A 49 12.01 7.43 6.67
CA SER A 49 11.99 6.81 5.34
C SER A 49 11.29 5.46 5.31
N ASP A 50 11.37 4.69 6.40
CA ASP A 50 10.78 3.34 6.47
C ASP A 50 9.26 3.45 6.55
N LEU A 51 8.75 4.34 7.41
CA LEU A 51 7.33 4.64 7.49
C LEU A 51 6.79 5.24 6.18
N ALA A 52 7.54 6.14 5.56
CA ALA A 52 7.19 6.68 4.24
C ALA A 52 7.17 5.59 3.15
N GLY A 53 8.10 4.64 3.22
CA GLY A 53 8.14 3.46 2.36
C GLY A 53 6.89 2.60 2.50
N TYR A 54 6.51 2.24 3.74
CA TYR A 54 5.30 1.44 3.99
C TYR A 54 4.04 2.10 3.45
N VAL A 55 3.83 3.39 3.74
CA VAL A 55 2.65 4.11 3.24
C VAL A 55 2.69 4.20 1.71
N SER A 56 3.86 4.46 1.13
CA SER A 56 4.03 4.49 -0.33
C SER A 56 3.64 3.16 -0.97
N ASP A 57 4.10 2.04 -0.43
CA ASP A 57 3.83 0.71 -0.96
C ASP A 57 2.36 0.32 -0.80
N ASP A 58 1.74 0.62 0.35
CA ASP A 58 0.31 0.39 0.56
C ASP A 58 -0.55 1.22 -0.40
N MET A 59 -0.21 2.50 -0.62
CA MET A 59 -0.93 3.37 -1.56
C MET A 59 -0.75 2.91 -3.01
N GLY A 60 0.42 2.38 -3.36
CA GLY A 60 0.68 1.75 -4.65
C GLY A 60 -0.22 0.53 -4.86
N LEU A 61 -0.28 -0.36 -3.87
CA LEU A 61 -1.11 -1.56 -3.92
C LEU A 61 -2.61 -1.24 -4.04
N ILE A 62 -3.12 -0.29 -3.23
CA ILE A 62 -4.51 0.18 -3.30
C ILE A 62 -4.82 0.78 -4.67
N ALA A 63 -3.95 1.65 -5.18
CA ALA A 63 -4.16 2.31 -6.46
C ALA A 63 -4.17 1.33 -7.63
N GLN A 64 -3.25 0.36 -7.63
CA GLN A 64 -3.18 -0.66 -8.67
C GLN A 64 -4.41 -1.57 -8.64
N ALA A 65 -4.80 -2.06 -7.46
CA ALA A 65 -6.00 -2.89 -7.33
C ALA A 65 -7.28 -2.15 -7.78
N CYS A 66 -7.40 -0.86 -7.44
CA CYS A 66 -8.50 -0.02 -7.89
C CYS A 66 -8.49 0.19 -9.42
N HIS A 67 -7.31 0.43 -10.01
CA HIS A 67 -7.15 0.59 -11.45
C HIS A 67 -7.55 -0.67 -12.23
N ASP A 68 -7.07 -1.83 -11.76
CA ASP A 68 -7.30 -3.12 -12.40
C ASP A 68 -8.63 -3.78 -12.00
N LYS A 69 -9.39 -3.13 -11.11
CA LYS A 69 -10.67 -3.62 -10.56
C LYS A 69 -10.55 -5.00 -9.91
N VAL A 70 -9.47 -5.19 -9.16
CA VAL A 70 -9.20 -6.42 -8.41
C VAL A 70 -9.67 -6.24 -6.97
N GLU A 71 -10.69 -7.00 -6.58
CA GLU A 71 -11.26 -6.97 -5.23
C GLU A 71 -10.54 -7.97 -4.31
N ILE A 72 -9.97 -7.45 -3.21
CA ILE A 72 -9.26 -8.21 -2.19
C ILE A 72 -9.56 -7.60 -0.82
N ASP A 73 -10.15 -8.38 0.08
CA ASP A 73 -10.57 -7.94 1.42
C ASP A 73 -9.46 -7.25 2.22
N PHE A 74 -8.22 -7.73 2.08
CA PHE A 74 -7.05 -7.12 2.73
C PHE A 74 -6.81 -5.68 2.24
N ILE A 75 -6.88 -5.44 0.92
CA ILE A 75 -6.69 -4.12 0.33
C ILE A 75 -7.85 -3.18 0.70
N ASP A 76 -9.08 -3.69 0.72
CA ASP A 76 -10.24 -2.93 1.18
C ASP A 76 -10.10 -2.50 2.64
N ASN A 77 -9.57 -3.38 3.49
CA ASN A 77 -9.28 -3.08 4.89
C ASN A 77 -8.13 -2.09 5.05
N LEU A 78 -7.06 -2.19 4.24
CA LEU A 78 -6.01 -1.18 4.18
C LEU A 78 -6.59 0.20 3.88
N TRP A 79 -7.38 0.31 2.82
CA TRP A 79 -8.00 1.57 2.42
C TRP A 79 -8.90 2.14 3.52
N LYS A 80 -9.77 1.31 4.11
CA LYS A 80 -10.64 1.73 5.21
C LYS A 80 -9.86 2.23 6.43
N THR A 81 -8.70 1.63 6.73
CA THR A 81 -7.86 2.05 7.86
C THR A 81 -7.24 3.42 7.62
N TYR A 82 -6.65 3.65 6.44
CA TYR A 82 -6.15 4.98 6.09
C TYR A 82 -7.26 6.05 6.06
N MET A 83 -8.46 5.69 5.61
CA MET A 83 -9.62 6.59 5.64
C MET A 83 -10.06 7.00 7.05
N ARG A 84 -9.72 6.21 8.08
CA ARG A 84 -9.92 6.58 9.49
C ARG A 84 -8.77 7.40 10.07
N GLY A 85 -7.71 7.64 9.30
CA GLY A 85 -6.49 8.29 9.78
C GLY A 85 -5.62 7.39 10.64
N GLU A 86 -5.82 6.07 10.55
CA GLU A 86 -5.08 5.06 11.29
C GLU A 86 -3.94 4.50 10.42
N PHE A 87 -2.86 4.04 11.06
CA PHE A 87 -1.81 3.28 10.39
C PHE A 87 -2.12 1.78 10.47
N PRO A 88 -2.01 1.01 9.36
CA PRO A 88 -2.34 -0.40 9.35
C PRO A 88 -1.58 -1.25 10.37
N THR A 89 -2.30 -2.19 10.96
CA THR A 89 -1.85 -3.16 11.97
C THR A 89 -2.29 -4.55 11.59
#